data_AF-A0A392NN72-F1
#
_entry.id   AF-A0A392NN72-F1
#
_cell.length_a   1.000
_cell.length_b   1.000
_cell.length_c   1.000
_cell.angle_alpha   90.00
_cell.angle_beta   90.00
_cell.angle_gamma   90.00
#
_symmetry.space_group_name_H-M   'P 1'
#
loop_
_entity.id
_entity.type
_entity.pdbx_description
1 polymer ?
#
loop_
_entity_poly.entity_id
_entity_poly.type
_entity_poly.pdbx_seq_one_letter_code
_entity_poly.pdbx_strand_id
1 'polypeptide(L)' 'MDSILAESTLPLKYVAFSHCFRTEAGAAGTATRGLYRVHQFSKIEITLDMASEDLGAPAYRKFDVEAWMPGLERFGE' A
#
# COMPACT_ATOMS: atom_id res chain seq x y z
N MET A 1 -20.50 -6.99 5.37
CA MET A 1 -21.67 -7.58 4.70
C MET A 1 -21.10 -8.54 3.70
N ASP A 2 -21.36 -9.82 3.89
CA ASP A 2 -20.69 -10.86 3.11
C ASP A 2 -21.52 -11.16 1.85
N SER A 3 -20.87 -11.35 0.71
CA SER A 3 -21.52 -11.58 -0.57
C SER A 3 -20.80 -12.66 -1.37
N ILE A 4 -21.56 -13.52 -2.05
CA ILE A 4 -21.02 -14.53 -2.97
C ILE A 4 -20.85 -13.89 -4.35
N LEU A 5 -19.63 -13.89 -4.86
CA LEU A 5 -19.30 -13.35 -6.19
C LEU A 5 -19.37 -14.45 -7.25
N ALA A 6 -19.87 -14.10 -8.44
CA ALA A 6 -19.83 -14.99 -9.60
C ALA A 6 -18.47 -14.87 -10.31
N GLU A 7 -17.91 -15.98 -10.78
CA GLU A 7 -16.59 -16.01 -11.44
C GLU A 7 -16.51 -15.07 -12.65
N SER A 8 -17.61 -14.90 -13.38
CA SER A 8 -17.72 -13.98 -14.52
C SER A 8 -17.55 -12.50 -14.17
N THR A 9 -17.67 -12.14 -12.89
CA THR A 9 -17.50 -10.75 -12.43
C THR A 9 -16.06 -10.43 -12.01
N LEU A 10 -15.20 -11.45 -11.93
CA LEU A 10 -13.79 -11.30 -11.57
C LEU A 10 -12.94 -11.01 -12.82
N PRO A 11 -11.82 -10.27 -12.67
CA PRO A 11 -11.34 -9.64 -11.44
C PRO A 11 -12.04 -8.31 -11.15
N LEU A 12 -12.43 -8.11 -9.89
CA LEU A 12 -12.92 -6.81 -9.42
C LEU A 12 -11.73 -5.95 -9.00
N LYS A 13 -11.69 -4.70 -9.47
CA LYS A 13 -10.60 -3.75 -9.23
C LYS A 13 -11.12 -2.58 -8.42
N TYR A 14 -10.54 -2.36 -7.25
CA TYR A 14 -10.94 -1.27 -6.37
C TYR A 14 -9.81 -0.26 -6.24
N VAL A 15 -10.20 1.02 -6.17
CA VAL A 15 -9.31 2.13 -5.83
C VAL A 15 -9.95 2.85 -4.65
N ALA A 16 -9.21 2.96 -3.55
CA ALA A 16 -9.70 3.62 -2.34
C ALA A 16 -8.78 4.77 -1.95
N PHE A 17 -9.35 5.94 -1.70
CA PHE A 17 -8.65 7.07 -1.11
C PHE A 17 -9.03 7.20 0.36
N SER A 18 -8.04 7.25 1.26
CA SER A 18 -8.29 7.39 2.70
C SER A 18 -7.10 8.00 3.44
N HIS A 19 -7.35 8.44 4.68
CA HIS A 19 -6.28 8.78 5.62
C HIS A 19 -5.81 7.53 6.37
N CYS A 20 -4.51 7.30 6.37
CA CYS A 20 -3.86 6.22 7.08
C CYS A 20 -3.19 6.76 8.35
N PHE A 21 -3.38 6.05 9.47
CA PHE A 21 -2.81 6.40 10.75
C PHE A 21 -1.83 5.32 11.20
N ARG A 22 -0.56 5.68 11.39
CA ARG A 22 0.49 4.76 11.85
C ARG A 22 1.16 5.32 13.10
N THR A 23 1.37 4.46 14.09
CA THR A 23 2.02 4.85 15.36
C THR A 23 3.52 5.12 15.19
N GLU A 24 4.13 4.60 14.12
CA GLU A 24 5.58 4.70 13.85
C GLU A 24 6.45 4.26 15.05
N ALA A 25 5.93 3.31 15.85
CA ALA A 25 6.64 2.74 16.98
C ALA A 25 7.95 2.08 16.51
N GLY A 26 9.06 2.44 17.16
CA GLY A 26 10.40 1.95 16.80
C GLY A 26 11.15 2.79 15.75
N ALA A 27 10.55 3.84 15.18
CA ALA A 27 11.19 4.71 14.19
C ALA A 27 11.79 6.00 14.79
N ALA A 28 12.01 6.06 16.10
CA ALA A 28 12.50 7.25 16.79
C ALA A 28 13.82 7.76 16.18
N GLY A 29 13.87 9.04 15.82
CA GLY A 29 15.04 9.66 15.19
C GLY A 29 15.21 9.38 13.69
N THR A 30 14.39 8.52 13.09
CA THR A 30 14.45 8.22 11.65
C THR A 30 13.52 9.13 10.84
N ALA A 31 14.05 9.78 9.82
CA ALA A 31 13.30 10.62 8.88
C ALA A 31 12.33 11.63 9.53
N THR A 32 12.80 12.29 10.59
CA THR A 32 12.01 13.21 11.42
C THR A 32 11.70 14.55 10.77
N ARG A 33 12.30 14.84 9.60
CA ARG A 33 12.12 16.10 8.88
C ARG A 33 11.25 15.90 7.64
N GLY A 34 10.29 16.79 7.45
CA GLY A 34 9.41 16.78 6.28
C GLY A 34 8.26 15.79 6.40
N LEU A 35 7.76 15.34 5.24
CA LEU A 35 6.55 14.51 5.14
C LEU A 35 6.84 13.03 4.82
N TYR A 36 8.11 12.63 4.82
CA TYR A 36 8.50 11.26 4.42
C TYR A 36 7.98 10.20 5.39
N ARG A 37 7.95 10.49 6.69
CA ARG A 37 7.42 9.59 7.72
C ARG A 37 6.62 10.39 8.75
N VAL A 38 5.30 10.20 8.76
CA VAL A 38 4.36 10.93 9.61
C VAL A 38 3.29 10.00 10.15
N HIS A 39 2.65 10.38 11.26
CA HIS A 39 1.59 9.58 11.87
C HIS A 39 0.30 9.54 11.07
N GLN A 40 0.06 10.53 10.21
CA GLN A 40 -1.11 10.62 9.35
C GLN A 40 -0.71 11.03 7.94
N PHE A 41 -1.13 10.24 6.95
CA PHE A 41 -0.94 10.56 5.52
C PHE A 41 -2.15 10.11 4.70
N SER A 42 -2.35 10.70 3.52
CA SER A 42 -3.38 10.26 2.59
C SER A 42 -2.81 9.22 1.64
N LYS A 43 -3.53 8.12 1.42
CA LYS A 43 -3.12 7.03 0.54
C LYS A 43 -4.22 6.73 -0.48
N ILE A 44 -3.79 6.46 -1.71
CA ILE A 44 -4.62 5.76 -2.70
C ILE A 44 -4.16 4.30 -2.69
N GLU A 45 -5.05 3.39 -2.31
CA GLU A 45 -4.79 1.95 -2.32
C GLU A 45 -5.50 1.29 -3.51
N ILE A 46 -4.83 0.31 -4.12
CA ILE A 46 -5.40 -0.53 -5.17
C ILE A 46 -5.50 -1.95 -4.62
N THR A 47 -6.71 -2.52 -4.65
CA THR A 47 -6.98 -3.90 -4.24
C THR A 47 -7.72 -4.61 -5.34
N LEU A 48 -7.46 -5.91 -5.52
CA LEU A 48 -8.17 -6.76 -6.46
C LEU A 48 -8.81 -7.95 -5.73
N ASP A 49 -10.09 -8.19 -6.01
CA ASP A 49 -10.69 -9.51 -5.76
C ASP A 49 -10.55 -10.33 -7.04
N MET A 50 -9.95 -11.51 -6.91
CA MET A 50 -9.65 -12.40 -8.04
C MET A 50 -10.06 -13.83 -7.68
N ALA A 51 -10.09 -14.71 -8.68
CA ALA A 51 -10.42 -16.11 -8.46
C ALA A 51 -9.38 -16.76 -7.52
N SER A 52 -9.85 -17.64 -6.64
CA SER A 52 -9.04 -18.32 -5.61
C SER A 52 -7.82 -19.08 -6.17
N GLU A 53 -7.89 -19.44 -7.45
CA GLU A 53 -6.87 -20.22 -8.17
C GLU A 53 -5.74 -19.35 -8.74
N ASP A 54 -5.96 -18.02 -8.84
CA ASP A 54 -5.10 -17.09 -9.57
C ASP A 54 -4.05 -16.38 -8.67
N LEU A 55 -4.27 -16.35 -7.35
CA LEU A 55 -3.32 -15.76 -6.40
C LEU A 55 -2.85 -16.77 -5.34
N GLY A 56 -1.53 -16.82 -5.13
CA GLY A 56 -0.90 -17.48 -3.97
C GLY A 56 -1.14 -16.70 -2.66
N ALA A 57 -0.46 -17.12 -1.58
CA ALA A 57 -0.54 -16.45 -0.28
C ALA A 57 -0.38 -14.92 -0.36
N PRO A 58 -0.98 -14.14 0.55
CA PRO A 58 -0.81 -12.68 0.58
C PRO A 58 0.67 -12.31 0.44
N ALA A 59 1.00 -11.52 -0.58
CA ALA A 59 2.36 -11.15 -0.96
C ALA A 59 3.29 -12.29 -1.45
N TYR A 60 2.79 -13.26 -2.23
CA TYR A 60 3.64 -14.25 -2.94
C TYR A 60 4.83 -13.59 -3.69
N ARG A 61 4.62 -12.39 -4.25
CA ARG A 61 5.68 -11.46 -4.67
C ARG A 61 5.32 -10.04 -4.26
N LYS A 62 6.32 -9.25 -3.92
CA LYS A 62 6.21 -7.83 -3.60
C LYS A 62 7.17 -7.04 -4.49
N PHE A 63 6.65 -5.97 -5.09
CA PHE A 63 7.44 -5.01 -5.85
C PHE A 63 7.28 -3.66 -5.18
N ASP A 64 8.40 -3.07 -4.79
CA ASP A 64 8.43 -1.71 -4.25
C ASP A 64 8.90 -0.78 -5.37
N VAL A 65 8.30 0.41 -5.44
CA VAL A 65 8.69 1.43 -6.41
C VAL A 65 9.39 2.54 -5.65
N GLU A 66 10.70 2.65 -5.85
CA GLU A 66 11.49 3.70 -5.22
C GLU A 66 11.65 4.90 -6.15
N ALA A 67 11.38 6.10 -5.64
CA ALA A 67 11.59 7.34 -6.34
C ALA A 67 12.93 7.98 -5.96
N TRP A 68 13.62 8.60 -6.92
CA TRP A 68 14.81 9.41 -6.64
C TRP A 68 14.44 10.66 -5.85
N MET A 69 15.05 10.84 -4.67
CA MET A 69 14.82 11.99 -3.77
C MET A 69 16.06 12.90 -3.76
N PRO A 70 16.13 13.92 -4.63
CA PRO A 70 17.34 14.74 -4.80
C PRO A 70 17.75 15.48 -3.52
N GLY A 71 16.80 15.92 -2.70
CA GLY A 71 17.09 16.58 -1.42
C GLY A 71 17.66 15.66 -0.32
N LEU A 72 17.66 14.34 -0.55
CA LEU A 72 18.23 13.33 0.34
C LEU A 72 19.34 12.51 -0.33
N GLU A 73 19.66 12.82 -1.60
CA GLU A 73 20.68 12.13 -2.41
C GLU A 73 20.56 10.59 -2.41
N ARG A 74 19.32 10.09 -2.37
CA ARG A 74 19.02 8.65 -2.33
C ARG A 74 17.67 8.33 -2.95
N PHE A 75 17.45 7.05 -3.24
CA PHE A 75 16.13 6.53 -3.55
C PHE A 75 15.33 6.27 -2.27
N GLY A 76 14.01 6.39 -2.34
CA GLY A 76 13.13 5.95 -1.26
C GLY A 76 11.77 5.50 -1.79
N GLU A 77 11.22 4.52 -1.08
CA GLU A 77 9.84 4.02 -1.21
C GLU A 77 8.83 5.05 -0.69
#